data_AF-A0A519ZER3-F1
#
_entry.id   AF-A0A519ZER3-F1
#
_cell.length_a   1.000
_cell.length_b   1.000
_cell.length_c   1.000
_cell.angle_alpha   90.00
_cell.angle_beta   90.00
_cell.angle_gamma   90.00
#
_symmetry.space_group_name_H-M   'P 1'
#
loop_
_entity.id
_entity.type
_entity.pdbx_description
1 polymer ?
#
loop_
_entity_poly.entity_id
_entity_poly.type
_entity_poly.pdbx_seq_one_letter_code
_entity_poly.pdbx_strand_id
1 'polypeptide(L)'
;MRPLAAKSVQKATQTTSVGDVATAANAFIATLSQAQQATLLQTFNSTNVKKWSNLPCGSQCRIGLQLSSLTATQQAAALAVVQAATGTGSGEGYDEIQKIRAADDYLAANGGGSGYGSGIYFIAFLVTNTSNTTIGATDQWMLQFGGHHLATNITFGNGYITGPTPKFEGVEPLSFTSTGGIFPSGTTVAPLNEEEAGMAALFASLTTAQKTTAKLSQTFSDVVLGPGSDGQFPATRVGLQCSTLTSAQQALVVAAMAPWVKDVDDATGTQLLNYYQTQLANTYISYSGTGLFTSNADYARIDGPNAWIEFVCQTGVVFRNNIHYHSIYRDRARDYGGNFYGTYTTVLGTKSAAAATVFSLFPNPAYSGADLQVRLSSASAGTYTVRDLLGRQVATGPVQNSEAAVPTAGIVPGTYLLTVETPGQAAVTSRFQVQ
;
A
#
# COMPACT_ATOMS: atom_id res chain seq x y z
N MET A 1 39.79 32.59 13.01
CA MET A 1 38.38 32.20 12.82
C MET A 1 38.34 31.13 11.74
N ARG A 2 37.93 29.90 12.07
CA ARG A 2 37.73 28.82 11.08
C ARG A 2 36.32 28.96 10.48
N PRO A 3 36.11 28.73 9.18
CA PRO A 3 34.76 28.72 8.61
C PRO A 3 34.01 27.47 9.09
N LEU A 4 32.76 27.66 9.49
CA LEU A 4 31.81 26.59 9.80
C LEU A 4 31.52 25.80 8.52
N ALA A 5 31.80 24.50 8.55
CA ALA A 5 31.43 23.58 7.47
C ALA A 5 29.91 23.53 7.34
N ALA A 6 29.41 23.71 6.12
CA ALA A 6 28.01 23.47 5.78
C ALA A 6 27.66 22.01 6.10
N LYS A 7 26.62 21.79 6.91
CA LYS A 7 26.06 20.46 7.12
C LYS A 7 25.51 19.96 5.79
N SER A 8 26.16 18.93 5.26
CA SER A 8 25.75 18.20 4.07
C SER A 8 24.32 17.68 4.22
N VAL A 9 23.47 17.98 3.24
CA VAL A 9 22.20 17.28 3.00
C VAL A 9 22.56 15.80 2.76
N GLN A 10 22.16 14.91 3.67
CA GLN A 10 22.29 13.47 3.42
C GLN A 10 21.43 13.10 2.21
N LYS A 11 22.04 12.52 1.18
CA LYS A 11 21.31 11.86 0.10
C LYS A 11 20.50 10.71 0.73
N ALA A 12 19.19 10.71 0.49
CA ALA A 12 18.29 9.64 0.89
C ALA A 12 18.84 8.31 0.35
N THR A 13 19.19 7.41 1.27
CA THR A 13 19.60 6.04 0.97
C THR A 13 18.32 5.23 0.75
N GLN A 14 18.29 4.41 -0.29
CA GLN A 14 17.16 3.56 -0.69
C GLN A 14 16.52 2.85 0.51
N THR A 15 15.27 3.19 0.86
CA THR A 15 14.55 2.71 2.06
C THR A 15 13.66 1.52 1.71
N THR A 16 13.77 0.40 2.43
CA THR A 16 12.96 -0.83 2.15
C THR A 16 12.43 -1.51 3.41
N SER A 17 12.27 -0.78 4.52
CA SER A 17 11.61 -1.35 5.71
C SER A 17 10.61 -0.39 6.36
N VAL A 18 9.57 -0.94 6.98
CA VAL A 18 8.65 -0.19 7.88
C VAL A 18 9.41 0.52 9.00
N GLY A 19 10.61 0.05 9.35
CA GLY A 19 11.52 0.73 10.27
C GLY A 19 11.98 2.11 9.78
N ASP A 20 12.17 2.29 8.48
CA ASP A 20 12.54 3.59 7.89
C ASP A 20 11.37 4.57 7.98
N VAL A 21 10.16 4.10 7.69
CA VAL A 21 8.93 4.89 7.83
C VAL A 21 8.72 5.30 9.29
N ALA A 22 8.87 4.36 10.24
CA ALA A 22 8.79 4.65 11.66
C ALA A 22 9.87 5.67 12.10
N THR A 23 11.10 5.55 11.56
CA THR A 23 12.18 6.51 11.81
C THR A 23 11.83 7.91 11.32
N ALA A 24 11.33 8.03 10.09
CA ALA A 24 10.88 9.30 9.52
C ALA A 24 9.69 9.87 10.32
N ALA A 25 8.73 9.04 10.71
CA ALA A 25 7.57 9.43 11.51
C ALA A 25 8.01 10.00 12.87
N ASN A 26 8.92 9.34 13.57
CA ASN A 26 9.48 9.82 14.83
C ASN A 26 10.28 11.11 14.67
N ALA A 27 11.04 11.25 13.58
CA ALA A 27 11.74 12.49 13.25
C ALA A 27 10.76 13.64 13.03
N PHE A 28 9.64 13.40 12.36
CA PHE A 28 8.57 14.40 12.20
C PHE A 28 7.92 14.75 13.55
N ILE A 29 7.50 13.75 14.34
CA ILE A 29 6.89 13.97 15.67
C ILE A 29 7.80 14.83 16.56
N ALA A 30 9.12 14.60 16.53
CA ALA A 30 10.10 15.37 17.31
C ALA A 30 10.16 16.86 16.95
N THR A 31 9.70 17.26 15.75
CA THR A 31 9.63 18.67 15.34
C THR A 31 8.37 19.39 15.83
N LEU A 32 7.39 18.66 16.38
CA LEU A 32 6.06 19.16 16.68
C LEU A 32 5.90 19.54 18.16
N SER A 33 5.12 20.61 18.40
CA SER A 33 4.61 20.92 19.75
C SER A 33 3.62 19.85 20.22
N GLN A 34 3.36 19.77 21.55
CA GLN A 34 2.39 18.82 22.11
C GLN A 34 0.99 18.97 21.49
N ALA A 35 0.55 20.20 21.23
CA ALA A 35 -0.73 20.44 20.56
C ALA A 35 -0.74 19.91 19.12
N GLN A 36 0.36 20.10 18.37
CA GLN A 36 0.48 19.53 17.02
C GLN A 36 0.57 18.00 17.05
N GLN A 37 1.27 17.41 18.02
CA GLN A 37 1.31 15.95 18.20
C GLN A 37 -0.08 15.38 18.49
N ALA A 38 -0.88 16.04 19.33
CA ALA A 38 -2.26 15.64 19.60
C ALA A 38 -3.17 15.74 18.36
N THR A 39 -2.90 16.68 17.44
CA THR A 39 -3.60 16.76 16.16
C THR A 39 -3.10 15.70 15.18
N LEU A 40 -1.81 15.39 15.16
CA LEU A 40 -1.22 14.35 14.29
C LEU A 40 -1.66 12.94 14.68
N LEU A 41 -1.55 12.60 15.97
CA LEU A 41 -1.79 11.27 16.52
C LEU A 41 -3.28 11.10 16.84
N GLN A 42 -4.00 10.47 15.91
CA GLN A 42 -5.42 10.19 16.04
C GLN A 42 -5.67 8.71 16.32
N THR A 43 -6.83 8.36 16.86
CA THR A 43 -7.15 6.95 17.16
C THR A 43 -7.34 6.15 15.86
N PHE A 44 -6.75 4.96 15.78
CA PHE A 44 -6.98 4.00 14.70
C PHE A 44 -8.33 3.29 14.89
N ASN A 45 -9.37 3.78 14.22
CA ASN A 45 -10.72 3.23 14.30
C ASN A 45 -11.50 3.47 12.98
N SER A 46 -12.64 2.80 12.85
CA SER A 46 -13.51 2.85 11.66
C SER A 46 -14.04 4.25 11.31
N THR A 47 -14.06 5.17 12.28
CA THR A 47 -14.52 6.55 12.06
C THR A 47 -13.40 7.39 11.43
N ASN A 48 -12.18 7.26 11.95
CA ASN A 48 -11.04 8.08 11.55
C ASN A 48 -10.42 7.61 10.23
N VAL A 49 -10.37 6.30 9.97
CA VAL A 49 -9.82 5.79 8.69
C VAL A 49 -10.57 6.29 7.46
N LYS A 50 -11.82 6.74 7.62
CA LYS A 50 -12.65 7.29 6.54
C LYS A 50 -12.52 8.80 6.36
N LYS A 51 -11.68 9.47 7.17
CA LYS A 51 -11.55 10.94 7.15
C LYS A 51 -10.61 11.42 6.05
N TRP A 52 -10.98 11.11 4.82
CA TRP A 52 -10.38 11.61 3.59
C TRP A 52 -11.50 11.91 2.59
N SER A 53 -11.21 12.70 1.55
CA SER A 53 -12.19 13.11 0.55
C SER A 53 -11.51 13.55 -0.74
N ASN A 54 -12.18 13.34 -1.87
CA ASN A 54 -11.84 13.89 -3.18
C ASN A 54 -12.47 15.28 -3.43
N LEU A 55 -13.13 15.88 -2.42
CA LEU A 55 -13.76 17.20 -2.51
C LEU A 55 -12.92 18.29 -1.83
N PRO A 56 -13.09 19.58 -2.20
CA PRO A 56 -12.43 20.72 -1.55
C PRO A 56 -13.08 21.08 -0.20
N CYS A 57 -13.10 20.14 0.74
CA CYS A 57 -13.77 20.27 2.04
C CYS A 57 -12.85 20.67 3.22
N GLY A 58 -11.57 20.96 2.97
CA GLY A 58 -10.61 21.37 3.99
C GLY A 58 -10.54 20.42 5.19
N SER A 59 -10.45 20.97 6.39
CA SER A 59 -10.35 20.23 7.66
C SER A 59 -11.68 19.67 8.19
N GLN A 60 -12.82 19.95 7.54
CA GLN A 60 -14.12 19.44 7.99
C GLN A 60 -14.27 17.93 7.71
N CYS A 61 -13.61 17.46 6.66
CA CYS A 61 -13.66 16.08 6.19
C CYS A 61 -12.32 15.34 6.36
N ARG A 62 -11.24 16.05 6.70
CA ARG A 62 -9.88 15.52 6.89
C ARG A 62 -9.45 15.63 8.35
N ILE A 63 -8.57 14.74 8.77
CA ILE A 63 -7.94 14.77 10.10
C ILE A 63 -6.43 15.02 9.97
N GLY A 64 -5.80 15.39 11.08
CA GLY A 64 -4.37 15.64 11.11
C GLY A 64 -3.97 17.09 10.84
N LEU A 65 -2.68 17.28 10.59
CA LEU A 65 -2.06 18.59 10.42
C LEU A 65 -2.11 19.00 8.95
N GLN A 66 -2.66 20.18 8.66
CA GLN A 66 -2.58 20.79 7.33
C GLN A 66 -1.14 21.31 7.10
N LEU A 67 -0.53 21.03 5.94
CA LEU A 67 0.87 21.39 5.66
C LEU A 67 1.13 22.90 5.79
N SER A 68 0.20 23.76 5.37
CA SER A 68 0.36 25.22 5.48
C SER A 68 0.35 25.74 6.93
N SER A 69 -0.06 24.93 7.90
CA SER A 69 0.03 25.24 9.34
C SER A 69 1.38 24.88 9.95
N LEU A 70 2.24 24.19 9.19
CA LEU A 70 3.55 23.72 9.62
C LEU A 70 4.65 24.69 9.17
N THR A 71 5.72 24.77 9.96
CA THR A 71 6.96 25.44 9.54
C THR A 71 7.63 24.68 8.39
N ALA A 72 8.54 25.33 7.65
CA ALA A 72 9.26 24.68 6.54
C ALA A 72 9.99 23.38 6.97
N THR A 73 10.61 23.37 8.15
CA THR A 73 11.26 22.18 8.71
C THR A 73 10.26 21.06 8.99
N GLN A 74 9.10 21.40 9.55
CA GLN A 74 8.02 20.45 9.84
C GLN A 74 7.40 19.90 8.54
N GLN A 75 7.20 20.74 7.51
CA GLN A 75 6.72 20.30 6.20
C GLN A 75 7.71 19.33 5.54
N ALA A 76 9.00 19.64 5.55
CA ALA A 76 10.02 18.75 5.01
C ALA A 76 10.05 17.39 5.75
N ALA A 77 9.94 17.41 7.07
CA ALA A 77 9.87 16.18 7.87
C ALA A 77 8.60 15.38 7.59
N ALA A 78 7.44 16.03 7.45
CA ALA A 78 6.18 15.37 7.09
C ALA A 78 6.27 14.68 5.72
N LEU A 79 6.79 15.37 4.71
CA LEU A 79 6.96 14.82 3.36
C LEU A 79 8.00 13.70 3.30
N ALA A 80 9.02 13.71 4.17
CA ALA A 80 9.96 12.60 4.30
C ALA A 80 9.26 11.31 4.78
N VAL A 81 8.21 11.40 5.60
CA VAL A 81 7.39 10.24 5.99
C VAL A 81 6.65 9.67 4.77
N VAL A 82 6.04 10.55 3.98
CA VAL A 82 5.34 10.16 2.74
C VAL A 82 6.32 9.48 1.80
N GLN A 83 7.47 10.10 1.54
CA GLN A 83 8.52 9.53 0.68
C GLN A 83 8.99 8.15 1.15
N ALA A 84 9.21 7.97 2.45
CA ALA A 84 9.60 6.68 2.99
C ALA A 84 8.50 5.61 2.82
N ALA A 85 7.23 6.01 2.89
CA ALA A 85 6.09 5.08 2.80
C ALA A 85 5.71 4.73 1.36
N THR A 86 5.95 5.62 0.39
CA THR A 86 5.47 5.49 -1.00
C THR A 86 6.58 5.25 -2.01
N GLY A 87 7.81 4.98 -1.56
CA GLY A 87 8.93 4.68 -2.45
C GLY A 87 9.49 5.90 -3.20
N THR A 88 10.54 5.67 -4.00
CA THR A 88 11.30 6.71 -4.72
C THR A 88 11.37 6.47 -6.22
N GLY A 89 10.46 5.67 -6.77
CA GLY A 89 10.33 5.49 -8.21
C GLY A 89 10.12 6.83 -8.92
N SER A 90 10.71 6.98 -10.11
CA SER A 90 10.31 8.07 -11.00
C SER A 90 8.98 7.68 -11.64
N GLY A 91 8.06 8.63 -11.83
CA GLY A 91 6.72 8.30 -12.34
C GLY A 91 5.74 8.02 -11.22
N GLU A 92 6.16 7.20 -10.25
CA GLU A 92 5.33 6.53 -9.26
C GLU A 92 5.54 7.07 -7.83
N GLY A 93 4.63 6.71 -6.92
CA GLY A 93 4.86 6.84 -5.49
C GLY A 93 5.02 8.28 -5.03
N TYR A 94 6.16 8.60 -4.42
CA TYR A 94 6.40 9.97 -3.96
C TYR A 94 6.53 10.97 -5.12
N ASP A 95 7.08 10.58 -6.26
CA ASP A 95 7.20 11.47 -7.42
C ASP A 95 5.81 11.85 -7.94
N GLU A 96 4.93 10.86 -8.13
CA GLU A 96 3.54 11.06 -8.53
C GLU A 96 2.78 11.98 -7.56
N ILE A 97 2.87 11.70 -6.25
CA ILE A 97 2.25 12.52 -5.20
C ILE A 97 2.70 13.98 -5.29
N GLN A 98 3.99 14.22 -5.56
CA GLN A 98 4.53 15.57 -5.72
C GLN A 98 4.01 16.23 -7.01
N LYS A 99 3.83 15.48 -8.10
CA LYS A 99 3.22 15.96 -9.34
C LYS A 99 1.75 16.36 -9.13
N ILE A 100 0.96 15.56 -8.41
CA ILE A 100 -0.44 15.89 -8.05
C ILE A 100 -0.49 17.17 -7.20
N ARG A 101 0.38 17.28 -6.18
CA ARG A 101 0.50 18.50 -5.37
C ARG A 101 0.87 19.73 -6.21
N ALA A 102 1.74 19.58 -7.20
CA ALA A 102 2.10 20.65 -8.10
C ALA A 102 0.96 21.03 -9.05
N ALA A 103 0.12 20.07 -9.48
CA ALA A 103 -1.08 20.34 -10.26
C ALA A 103 -2.07 21.20 -9.45
N ASP A 104 -2.22 20.91 -8.15
CA ASP A 104 -3.02 21.73 -7.24
C ASP A 104 -2.48 23.16 -7.08
N ASP A 105 -1.17 23.36 -7.01
CA ASP A 105 -0.56 24.70 -7.03
C ASP A 105 -0.83 25.41 -8.36
N TYR A 106 -0.77 24.68 -9.47
CA TYR A 106 -1.08 25.22 -10.79
C TYR A 106 -2.54 25.66 -10.90
N LEU A 107 -3.49 24.87 -10.39
CA LEU A 107 -4.92 25.25 -10.35
C LEU A 107 -5.15 26.48 -9.50
N ALA A 108 -4.51 26.56 -8.32
CA ALA A 108 -4.61 27.73 -7.44
C ALA A 108 -4.19 29.01 -8.18
N ALA A 109 -3.11 28.94 -8.96
CA ALA A 109 -2.60 30.07 -9.75
C ALA A 109 -3.44 30.40 -11.00
N ASN A 110 -4.27 29.47 -11.48
CA ASN A 110 -5.00 29.59 -12.75
C ASN A 110 -6.53 29.60 -12.59
N GLY A 111 -7.01 30.19 -11.49
CA GLY A 111 -8.45 30.47 -11.30
C GLY A 111 -9.21 29.46 -10.45
N GLY A 112 -8.54 28.44 -9.90
CA GLY A 112 -9.12 27.52 -8.91
C GLY A 112 -9.32 28.15 -7.52
N GLY A 113 -8.53 29.17 -7.16
CA GLY A 113 -8.64 29.87 -5.88
C GLY A 113 -8.13 29.05 -4.69
N SER A 114 -8.58 29.40 -3.47
CA SER A 114 -8.06 28.85 -2.21
C SER A 114 -8.45 27.39 -1.92
N GLY A 115 -9.25 26.77 -2.78
CA GLY A 115 -9.63 25.35 -2.70
C GLY A 115 -8.58 24.39 -3.26
N TYR A 116 -7.48 24.92 -3.80
CA TYR A 116 -6.38 24.15 -4.38
C TYR A 116 -5.04 24.64 -3.81
N GLY A 117 -4.05 23.75 -3.78
CA GLY A 117 -2.68 24.06 -3.43
C GLY A 117 -2.00 22.95 -2.63
N SER A 118 -0.70 22.81 -2.81
CA SER A 118 0.14 21.82 -2.14
C SER A 118 0.23 22.04 -0.63
N GLY A 119 -0.10 23.24 -0.15
CA GLY A 119 -0.17 23.60 1.27
C GLY A 119 -1.44 23.14 1.99
N ILE A 120 -2.52 22.80 1.28
CA ILE A 120 -3.80 22.37 1.89
C ILE A 120 -3.94 20.84 1.95
N TYR A 121 -2.81 20.13 1.94
CA TYR A 121 -2.72 18.70 2.20
C TYR A 121 -2.61 18.44 3.69
N PHE A 122 -3.11 17.31 4.16
CA PHE A 122 -3.19 16.92 5.56
C PHE A 122 -2.38 15.64 5.79
N ILE A 123 -1.75 15.55 6.97
CA ILE A 123 -1.07 14.35 7.43
C ILE A 123 -1.58 13.95 8.82
N ALA A 124 -1.98 12.69 8.97
CA ALA A 124 -2.39 12.09 10.24
C ALA A 124 -1.74 10.72 10.43
N PHE A 125 -1.40 10.39 11.67
CA PHE A 125 -1.01 9.05 12.09
C PHE A 125 -2.13 8.46 12.93
N LEU A 126 -2.77 7.41 12.44
CA LEU A 126 -3.81 6.72 13.19
C LEU A 126 -3.17 5.61 13.98
N VAL A 127 -3.12 5.75 15.30
CA VAL A 127 -2.40 4.88 16.23
C VAL A 127 -3.36 4.17 17.18
N THR A 128 -2.95 3.00 17.67
CA THR A 128 -3.72 2.23 18.67
C THR A 128 -3.65 2.84 20.07
N ASN A 129 -2.64 3.66 20.37
CA ASN A 129 -2.50 4.39 21.62
C ASN A 129 -2.03 5.83 21.36
N THR A 130 -2.94 6.80 21.49
CA THR A 130 -2.67 8.22 21.25
C THR A 130 -1.85 8.90 22.36
N SER A 131 -1.63 8.22 23.49
CA SER A 131 -0.72 8.71 24.55
C SER A 131 0.75 8.39 24.24
N ASN A 132 1.02 7.50 23.28
CA ASN A 132 2.39 7.22 22.83
C ASN A 132 2.81 8.26 21.78
N THR A 133 3.89 8.98 22.05
CA THR A 133 4.46 9.99 21.14
C THR A 133 5.60 9.45 20.30
N THR A 134 5.70 8.12 20.17
CA THR A 134 6.64 7.42 19.30
C THR A 134 5.94 6.31 18.53
N ILE A 135 6.42 6.03 17.32
CA ILE A 135 5.96 4.95 16.46
C ILE A 135 7.05 3.86 16.44
N GLY A 136 6.72 2.67 16.93
CA GLY A 136 7.57 1.50 16.84
C GLY A 136 7.53 0.87 15.45
N ALA A 137 8.64 0.24 15.03
CA ALA A 137 8.73 -0.43 13.74
C ALA A 137 7.73 -1.60 13.58
N THR A 138 7.24 -2.17 14.69
CA THR A 138 6.27 -3.27 14.70
C THR A 138 4.86 -2.83 15.07
N ASP A 139 4.66 -1.56 15.39
CA ASP A 139 3.38 -1.05 15.86
C ASP A 139 2.31 -1.15 14.77
N GLN A 140 1.07 -1.32 15.20
CA GLN A 140 -0.08 -1.15 14.32
C GLN A 140 -0.48 0.31 14.25
N TRP A 141 -0.40 0.89 13.05
CA TRP A 141 -0.79 2.27 12.80
C TRP A 141 -1.06 2.50 11.31
N MET A 142 -1.62 3.65 10.96
CA MET A 142 -1.84 4.06 9.57
C MET A 142 -1.30 5.47 9.32
N LEU A 143 -0.60 5.64 8.20
CA LEU A 143 -0.36 6.93 7.59
C LEU A 143 -1.58 7.31 6.75
N GLN A 144 -2.20 8.44 7.06
CA GLN A 144 -3.07 9.15 6.12
C GLN A 144 -2.38 10.41 5.64
N PHE A 145 -2.27 10.53 4.32
CA PHE A 145 -1.80 11.75 3.67
C PHE A 145 -2.72 12.09 2.50
N GLY A 146 -3.14 13.34 2.34
CA GLY A 146 -4.03 13.69 1.24
C GLY A 146 -4.48 15.13 1.18
N GLY A 147 -5.03 15.52 0.04
CA GLY A 147 -5.48 16.87 -0.28
C GLY A 147 -6.74 16.81 -1.13
N HIS A 148 -6.96 17.80 -2.00
CA HIS A 148 -8.10 17.83 -2.92
C HIS A 148 -8.05 16.61 -3.86
N HIS A 149 -6.93 16.45 -4.56
CA HIS A 149 -6.74 15.42 -5.59
C HIS A 149 -5.96 14.19 -5.11
N LEU A 150 -5.87 13.95 -3.80
CA LEU A 150 -5.10 12.82 -3.29
C LEU A 150 -5.67 12.29 -1.98
N ALA A 151 -5.74 10.98 -1.86
CA ALA A 151 -5.73 10.30 -0.58
C ALA A 151 -4.81 9.09 -0.65
N THR A 152 -3.81 9.03 0.22
CA THR A 152 -2.87 7.93 0.40
C THR A 152 -3.04 7.40 1.82
N ASN A 153 -3.56 6.17 1.93
CA ASN A 153 -3.80 5.52 3.22
C ASN A 153 -2.99 4.22 3.28
N ILE A 154 -1.93 4.20 4.08
CA ILE A 154 -1.04 3.04 4.21
C ILE A 154 -1.07 2.56 5.66
N THR A 155 -1.44 1.30 5.87
CA THR A 155 -1.51 0.66 7.17
C THR A 155 -0.30 -0.21 7.40
N PHE A 156 0.31 -0.06 8.57
CA PHE A 156 1.48 -0.80 9.02
C PHE A 156 1.12 -1.69 10.21
N GLY A 157 1.84 -2.79 10.37
CA GLY A 157 1.70 -3.70 11.50
C GLY A 157 2.72 -4.83 11.44
N ASN A 158 3.25 -5.24 12.59
CA ASN A 158 4.21 -6.34 12.72
C ASN A 158 5.48 -6.18 11.85
N GLY A 159 5.87 -4.95 11.51
CA GLY A 159 7.03 -4.68 10.65
C GLY A 159 6.74 -4.72 9.15
N TYR A 160 5.46 -4.75 8.75
CA TYR A 160 5.03 -4.83 7.35
C TYR A 160 3.99 -3.78 7.00
N ILE A 161 3.87 -3.46 5.70
CA ILE A 161 2.66 -2.86 5.17
C ILE A 161 1.58 -3.95 5.18
N THR A 162 0.54 -3.74 5.98
CA THR A 162 -0.62 -4.64 6.08
C THR A 162 -1.73 -4.24 5.12
N GLY A 163 -1.74 -2.98 4.66
CA GLY A 163 -2.70 -2.48 3.69
C GLY A 163 -2.21 -1.24 2.94
N PRO A 164 -2.17 -1.25 1.59
CA PRO A 164 -1.74 -0.10 0.80
C PRO A 164 -2.90 0.82 0.39
N THR A 165 -4.15 0.50 0.78
CA THR A 165 -5.35 1.15 0.26
C THR A 165 -6.31 1.62 1.37
N PRO A 166 -7.23 2.57 1.09
CA PRO A 166 -7.54 3.19 -0.21
C PRO A 166 -6.49 4.19 -0.69
N LYS A 167 -6.19 4.17 -2.00
CA LYS A 167 -5.46 5.23 -2.70
C LYS A 167 -6.38 5.89 -3.72
N PHE A 168 -6.59 7.20 -3.60
CA PHE A 168 -7.34 8.02 -4.55
C PHE A 168 -6.41 9.03 -5.17
N GLU A 169 -6.51 9.21 -6.49
CA GLU A 169 -5.76 10.21 -7.25
C GLU A 169 -6.71 10.97 -8.16
N GLY A 170 -6.53 12.28 -8.19
CA GLY A 170 -7.16 13.17 -9.15
C GLY A 170 -6.11 13.98 -9.88
N VAL A 171 -6.45 14.50 -11.05
CA VAL A 171 -5.63 15.53 -11.66
C VAL A 171 -6.41 16.44 -12.59
N GLU A 172 -6.12 17.73 -12.45
CA GLU A 172 -6.41 18.75 -13.44
C GLU A 172 -5.33 19.84 -13.39
N PRO A 173 -4.84 20.35 -14.52
CA PRO A 173 -4.97 19.77 -15.86
C PRO A 173 -4.14 18.46 -15.98
N LEU A 174 -4.42 17.65 -17.01
CA LEU A 174 -3.70 16.38 -17.25
C LEU A 174 -2.19 16.57 -17.44
N SER A 175 -1.78 17.72 -17.96
CA SER A 175 -0.38 18.13 -18.03
C SER A 175 -0.25 19.65 -18.01
N PHE A 176 0.87 20.14 -17.49
CA PHE A 176 1.22 21.56 -17.46
C PHE A 176 2.74 21.75 -17.40
N THR A 177 3.18 22.97 -17.68
CA THR A 177 4.58 23.37 -17.46
C THR A 177 4.69 24.06 -16.11
N SER A 178 5.51 23.53 -15.20
CA SER A 178 5.76 24.13 -13.89
C SER A 178 6.27 25.56 -14.04
N THR A 179 5.73 26.47 -13.24
CA THR A 179 6.20 27.86 -13.12
C THR A 179 7.23 28.05 -12.00
N GLY A 180 7.62 26.95 -11.32
CA GLY A 180 8.46 26.94 -10.12
C GLY A 180 7.74 26.32 -8.93
N GLY A 181 8.41 26.21 -7.78
CA GLY A 181 7.86 25.58 -6.57
C GLY A 181 8.35 24.15 -6.40
N ILE A 182 7.44 23.18 -6.35
CA ILE A 182 7.79 21.75 -6.16
C ILE A 182 8.74 21.26 -7.24
N PHE A 183 8.47 21.61 -8.50
CA PHE A 183 9.34 21.30 -9.64
C PHE A 183 9.98 22.58 -10.18
N PRO A 184 11.21 22.51 -10.73
CA PRO A 184 11.83 23.65 -11.40
C PRO A 184 10.94 24.23 -12.50
N SER A 185 11.02 25.55 -12.70
CA SER A 185 10.32 26.21 -13.79
C SER A 185 10.72 25.62 -15.15
N GLY A 186 9.74 25.40 -16.04
CA GLY A 186 9.95 24.76 -17.33
C GLY A 186 9.82 23.23 -17.33
N THR A 187 9.69 22.59 -16.17
CA THR A 187 9.45 21.14 -16.08
C THR A 187 8.04 20.82 -16.56
N THR A 188 7.89 19.92 -17.55
CA THR A 188 6.58 19.34 -17.90
C THR A 188 6.17 18.34 -16.84
N VAL A 189 4.99 18.54 -16.26
CA VAL A 189 4.40 17.69 -15.23
C VAL A 189 3.15 17.05 -15.81
N ALA A 190 3.02 15.73 -15.67
CA ALA A 190 1.85 14.95 -16.02
C ALA A 190 1.72 13.86 -14.95
N PRO A 191 0.85 14.02 -13.94
CA PRO A 191 0.80 13.09 -12.81
C PRO A 191 0.30 11.69 -13.20
N LEU A 192 -0.90 11.60 -13.79
CA LEU A 192 -1.60 10.34 -14.07
C LEU A 192 -1.38 9.79 -15.49
N ASN A 193 -0.20 10.06 -16.09
CA ASN A 193 0.04 9.71 -17.49
C ASN A 193 0.37 8.23 -17.68
N GLU A 194 0.91 7.55 -16.66
CA GLU A 194 1.28 6.13 -16.73
C GLU A 194 0.05 5.24 -16.54
N GLU A 195 -0.86 5.65 -15.66
CA GLU A 195 -2.19 5.08 -15.41
C GLU A 195 -3.06 5.12 -16.67
N GLU A 196 -3.17 6.31 -17.28
CA GLU A 196 -3.92 6.50 -18.52
C GLU A 196 -3.34 5.61 -19.63
N ALA A 197 -2.02 5.66 -19.85
CA ALA A 197 -1.37 4.90 -20.90
C ALA A 197 -1.53 3.38 -20.70
N GLY A 198 -1.41 2.90 -19.46
CA GLY A 198 -1.60 1.49 -19.11
C GLY A 198 -3.03 1.02 -19.39
N MET A 199 -4.03 1.78 -18.96
CA MET A 199 -5.44 1.48 -19.21
C MET A 199 -5.78 1.57 -20.70
N ALA A 200 -5.32 2.61 -21.40
CA ALA A 200 -5.52 2.79 -22.83
C ALA A 200 -4.92 1.63 -23.64
N ALA A 201 -3.68 1.22 -23.32
CA ALA A 201 -3.02 0.09 -23.97
C ALA A 201 -3.79 -1.23 -23.77
N LEU A 202 -4.30 -1.47 -22.56
CA LEU A 202 -5.15 -2.63 -22.27
C LEU A 202 -6.40 -2.65 -23.16
N PHE A 203 -7.21 -1.60 -23.17
CA PHE A 203 -8.46 -1.61 -23.96
C PHE A 203 -8.22 -1.53 -25.47
N ALA A 204 -7.13 -0.88 -25.91
CA ALA A 204 -6.72 -0.87 -27.31
C ALA A 204 -6.39 -2.28 -27.83
N SER A 205 -5.84 -3.16 -26.97
CA SER A 205 -5.45 -4.53 -27.33
C SER A 205 -6.63 -5.49 -27.54
N LEU A 206 -7.83 -5.12 -27.11
CA LEU A 206 -9.01 -5.99 -27.19
C LEU A 206 -9.56 -6.08 -28.61
N THR A 207 -9.94 -7.28 -29.02
CA THR A 207 -10.72 -7.51 -30.25
C THR A 207 -12.10 -6.86 -30.15
N THR A 208 -12.78 -6.67 -31.27
CA THR A 208 -14.16 -6.13 -31.29
C THR A 208 -15.10 -6.92 -30.38
N ALA A 209 -15.06 -8.26 -30.42
CA ALA A 209 -15.89 -9.10 -29.57
C ALA A 209 -15.56 -8.92 -28.07
N GLN A 210 -14.28 -8.89 -27.73
CA GLN A 210 -13.82 -8.64 -26.36
C GLN A 210 -14.26 -7.24 -25.86
N LYS A 211 -14.17 -6.21 -26.71
CA LYS A 211 -14.68 -4.86 -26.40
C LYS A 211 -16.18 -4.87 -26.14
N THR A 212 -16.95 -5.58 -26.95
CA THR A 212 -18.40 -5.74 -26.72
C THR A 212 -18.69 -6.38 -25.36
N THR A 213 -17.95 -7.43 -24.95
CA THR A 213 -18.12 -8.07 -23.65
C THR A 213 -17.63 -7.20 -22.47
N ALA A 214 -16.55 -6.45 -22.66
CA ALA A 214 -16.01 -5.56 -21.62
C ALA A 214 -16.85 -4.29 -21.42
N LYS A 215 -17.66 -3.90 -22.40
CA LYS A 215 -18.41 -2.64 -22.36
C LYS A 215 -19.61 -2.72 -21.39
N LEU A 216 -19.64 -1.79 -20.44
CA LEU A 216 -20.73 -1.59 -19.50
C LEU A 216 -21.86 -0.79 -20.17
N SER A 217 -23.10 -1.09 -19.78
CA SER A 217 -24.27 -0.31 -20.20
C SER A 217 -24.52 0.91 -19.32
N GLN A 218 -23.92 0.97 -18.13
CA GLN A 218 -23.97 2.12 -17.25
C GLN A 218 -22.96 3.19 -17.70
N THR A 219 -23.26 4.43 -17.35
CA THR A 219 -22.34 5.57 -17.44
C THR A 219 -21.94 5.97 -16.03
N PHE A 220 -20.69 6.37 -15.86
CA PHE A 220 -20.13 6.75 -14.56
C PHE A 220 -19.64 8.20 -14.62
N SER A 221 -20.06 9.03 -13.66
CA SER A 221 -19.59 10.41 -13.54
C SER A 221 -18.45 10.55 -12.54
N ASP A 222 -18.17 9.53 -11.73
CA ASP A 222 -17.08 9.49 -10.75
C ASP A 222 -16.74 8.02 -10.45
N VAL A 223 -15.69 7.79 -9.65
CA VAL A 223 -15.34 6.48 -9.12
C VAL A 223 -16.45 5.95 -8.21
N VAL A 224 -16.73 4.65 -8.29
CA VAL A 224 -17.82 4.01 -7.53
C VAL A 224 -17.43 3.84 -6.06
N LEU A 225 -16.19 3.46 -5.77
CA LEU A 225 -15.68 3.21 -4.41
C LEU A 225 -14.88 4.37 -3.82
N GLY A 226 -15.27 5.60 -4.17
CA GLY A 226 -14.75 6.84 -3.60
C GLY A 226 -14.98 7.01 -2.08
N PRO A 227 -14.73 8.20 -1.54
CA PRO A 227 -14.96 8.50 -0.13
C PRO A 227 -16.39 8.16 0.31
N GLY A 228 -16.55 7.48 1.44
CA GLY A 228 -17.85 7.09 1.99
C GLY A 228 -18.42 5.76 1.45
N SER A 229 -17.85 5.21 0.38
CA SER A 229 -18.23 3.89 -0.19
C SER A 229 -17.38 2.73 0.35
N ASP A 230 -16.89 2.83 1.59
CA ASP A 230 -15.95 1.87 2.16
C ASP A 230 -16.54 0.46 2.29
N GLY A 231 -15.80 -0.54 1.81
CA GLY A 231 -16.22 -1.94 1.81
C GLY A 231 -17.41 -2.26 0.91
N GLN A 232 -17.97 -1.28 0.18
CA GLN A 232 -19.16 -1.45 -0.65
C GLN A 232 -18.85 -2.04 -2.04
N PHE A 233 -17.86 -2.92 -2.12
CA PHE A 233 -17.50 -3.52 -3.39
C PHE A 233 -18.70 -4.29 -3.99
N PRO A 234 -18.98 -4.15 -5.29
CA PRO A 234 -20.04 -4.93 -5.93
C PRO A 234 -19.84 -6.43 -5.73
N ALA A 235 -20.93 -7.11 -5.39
CA ALA A 235 -20.95 -8.56 -5.19
C ALA A 235 -20.77 -9.32 -6.51
N THR A 236 -21.28 -8.77 -7.61
CA THR A 236 -21.20 -9.36 -8.95
C THR A 236 -20.14 -8.64 -9.77
N ARG A 237 -19.17 -9.40 -10.28
CA ARG A 237 -18.20 -8.90 -11.25
C ARG A 237 -18.83 -8.86 -12.64
N VAL A 238 -18.56 -7.79 -13.38
CA VAL A 238 -19.11 -7.55 -14.72
C VAL A 238 -18.00 -7.13 -15.67
N GLY A 239 -18.16 -7.46 -16.96
CA GLY A 239 -17.19 -7.19 -18.02
C GLY A 239 -16.54 -8.47 -18.55
N LEU A 240 -15.34 -8.31 -19.11
CA LEU A 240 -14.58 -9.40 -19.73
C LEU A 240 -13.67 -10.07 -18.69
N GLN A 241 -13.87 -11.37 -18.46
CA GLN A 241 -13.03 -12.15 -17.55
C GLN A 241 -11.64 -12.39 -18.17
N CYS A 242 -10.57 -12.12 -17.43
CA CYS A 242 -9.20 -12.17 -17.97
C CYS A 242 -8.72 -13.60 -18.30
N SER A 243 -9.39 -14.65 -17.81
CA SER A 243 -9.14 -16.04 -18.25
C SER A 243 -9.41 -16.26 -19.74
N THR A 244 -10.21 -15.39 -20.37
CA THR A 244 -10.53 -15.43 -21.81
C THR A 244 -9.56 -14.62 -22.68
N LEU A 245 -8.63 -13.89 -22.05
CA LEU A 245 -7.62 -13.08 -22.73
C LEU A 245 -6.43 -13.95 -23.15
N THR A 246 -5.74 -13.51 -24.19
CA THR A 246 -4.42 -14.07 -24.53
C THR A 246 -3.39 -13.73 -23.45
N SER A 247 -2.28 -14.47 -23.37
CA SER A 247 -1.20 -14.15 -22.42
C SER A 247 -0.63 -12.74 -22.62
N ALA A 248 -0.59 -12.23 -23.86
CA ALA A 248 -0.16 -10.87 -24.15
C ALA A 248 -1.14 -9.82 -23.59
N GLN A 249 -2.45 -10.05 -23.73
CA GLN A 249 -3.48 -9.18 -23.15
C GLN A 249 -3.49 -9.27 -21.61
N GLN A 250 -3.27 -10.46 -21.03
CA GLN A 250 -3.13 -10.61 -19.58
C GLN A 250 -1.93 -9.83 -19.04
N ALA A 251 -0.81 -9.80 -19.77
CA ALA A 251 0.34 -8.98 -19.40
C ALA A 251 -0.01 -7.48 -19.40
N LEU A 252 -0.85 -7.01 -20.33
CA LEU A 252 -1.36 -5.63 -20.34
C LEU A 252 -2.30 -5.34 -19.17
N VAL A 253 -3.05 -6.33 -18.67
CA VAL A 253 -3.84 -6.15 -17.42
C VAL A 253 -2.93 -5.92 -16.22
N VAL A 254 -1.85 -6.70 -16.10
CA VAL A 254 -0.86 -6.52 -15.02
C VAL A 254 -0.13 -5.18 -15.18
N ALA A 255 0.25 -4.82 -16.40
CA ALA A 255 0.89 -3.54 -16.69
C ALA A 255 -0.03 -2.36 -16.34
N ALA A 256 -1.33 -2.47 -16.65
CA ALA A 256 -2.32 -1.47 -16.27
C ALA A 256 -2.45 -1.38 -14.74
N MET A 257 -2.46 -2.48 -13.99
CA MET A 257 -2.51 -2.41 -12.51
C MET A 257 -1.26 -1.76 -11.88
N ALA A 258 -0.11 -1.79 -12.57
CA ALA A 258 1.18 -1.56 -11.95
C ALA A 258 1.37 -0.18 -11.30
N PRO A 259 0.94 0.95 -11.91
CA PRO A 259 1.18 2.27 -11.33
C PRO A 259 0.59 2.42 -9.93
N TRP A 260 -0.72 2.20 -9.80
CA TRP A 260 -1.42 2.16 -8.52
C TRP A 260 -0.82 1.22 -7.46
N VAL A 261 -0.41 0.03 -7.87
CA VAL A 261 0.04 -1.01 -6.93
C VAL A 261 1.46 -0.76 -6.46
N LYS A 262 2.25 0.02 -7.22
CA LYS A 262 3.64 0.36 -6.92
C LYS A 262 3.80 1.67 -6.17
N ASP A 263 2.70 2.31 -5.79
CA ASP A 263 2.65 3.49 -4.92
C ASP A 263 2.90 3.22 -3.42
N VAL A 264 3.76 2.26 -3.16
CA VAL A 264 4.26 1.84 -1.84
C VAL A 264 5.75 1.56 -1.99
N ASP A 265 6.42 1.10 -0.95
CA ASP A 265 7.80 0.66 -1.11
C ASP A 265 7.93 -0.42 -2.20
N ASP A 266 9.03 -0.35 -2.96
CA ASP A 266 9.26 -1.16 -4.17
C ASP A 266 9.07 -2.67 -3.94
N ALA A 267 9.45 -3.17 -2.76
CA ALA A 267 9.37 -4.59 -2.42
C ALA A 267 7.91 -5.01 -2.20
N THR A 268 7.14 -4.22 -1.43
CA THR A 268 5.72 -4.46 -1.22
C THR A 268 4.93 -4.37 -2.53
N GLY A 269 5.16 -3.32 -3.33
CA GLY A 269 4.46 -3.11 -4.59
C GLY A 269 4.69 -4.25 -5.59
N THR A 270 5.95 -4.69 -5.74
CA THR A 270 6.30 -5.85 -6.56
C THR A 270 5.58 -7.12 -6.09
N GLN A 271 5.53 -7.36 -4.78
CA GLN A 271 4.88 -8.54 -4.25
C GLN A 271 3.36 -8.54 -4.44
N LEU A 272 2.70 -7.40 -4.20
CA LEU A 272 1.27 -7.26 -4.40
C LEU A 272 0.89 -7.45 -5.86
N LEU A 273 1.66 -6.87 -6.79
CA LEU A 273 1.40 -7.02 -8.22
C LEU A 273 1.53 -8.48 -8.67
N ASN A 274 2.59 -9.18 -8.21
CA ASN A 274 2.74 -10.62 -8.44
C ASN A 274 1.58 -11.43 -7.84
N TYR A 275 1.10 -11.05 -6.65
CA TYR A 275 -0.05 -11.71 -6.03
C TYR A 275 -1.32 -11.50 -6.87
N TYR A 276 -1.61 -10.28 -7.32
CA TYR A 276 -2.76 -10.02 -8.20
C TYR A 276 -2.65 -10.74 -9.55
N GLN A 277 -1.43 -10.90 -10.08
CA GLN A 277 -1.20 -11.69 -11.28
C GLN A 277 -1.66 -13.16 -11.12
N THR A 278 -1.47 -13.77 -9.95
CA THR A 278 -1.98 -15.14 -9.67
C THR A 278 -3.51 -15.24 -9.70
N GLN A 279 -4.20 -14.10 -9.59
CA GLN A 279 -5.65 -14.02 -9.49
C GLN A 279 -6.33 -13.66 -10.81
N LEU A 280 -5.55 -13.37 -11.87
CA LEU A 280 -6.08 -12.85 -13.15
C LEU A 280 -7.20 -13.71 -13.73
N ALA A 281 -7.12 -15.04 -13.61
CA ALA A 281 -8.18 -15.91 -14.14
C ALA A 281 -9.59 -15.55 -13.61
N ASN A 282 -9.69 -14.93 -12.42
CA ASN A 282 -10.93 -14.48 -11.81
C ASN A 282 -11.07 -12.94 -11.75
N THR A 283 -10.21 -12.22 -12.46
CA THR A 283 -10.26 -10.76 -12.61
C THR A 283 -11.05 -10.38 -13.84
N TYR A 284 -11.84 -9.31 -13.74
CA TYR A 284 -12.66 -8.78 -14.82
C TYR A 284 -12.17 -7.39 -15.20
N ILE A 285 -12.16 -7.09 -16.50
CA ILE A 285 -11.92 -5.75 -17.03
C ILE A 285 -13.19 -5.23 -17.68
N SER A 286 -13.47 -3.96 -17.47
CA SER A 286 -14.69 -3.33 -17.98
C SER A 286 -14.48 -1.86 -18.28
N TYR A 287 -15.26 -1.31 -19.22
CA TYR A 287 -15.21 0.11 -19.54
C TYR A 287 -16.58 0.65 -19.97
N SER A 288 -16.80 1.96 -19.86
CA SER A 288 -17.90 2.68 -20.51
C SER A 288 -17.37 3.86 -21.32
N GLY A 289 -18.23 4.41 -22.18
CA GLY A 289 -17.84 5.51 -23.07
C GLY A 289 -17.08 5.04 -24.32
N THR A 290 -16.06 5.80 -24.70
CA THR A 290 -15.26 5.63 -25.91
C THR A 290 -14.17 4.57 -25.74
N GLY A 291 -13.67 4.38 -24.52
CA GLY A 291 -12.50 3.54 -24.23
C GLY A 291 -11.16 4.19 -24.61
N LEU A 292 -11.15 5.51 -24.86
CA LEU A 292 -9.96 6.31 -25.17
C LEU A 292 -9.57 7.30 -24.06
N PHE A 293 -10.35 7.39 -22.98
CA PHE A 293 -10.08 8.26 -21.82
C PHE A 293 -9.85 9.73 -22.17
N THR A 294 -10.61 10.23 -23.13
CA THR A 294 -10.53 11.61 -23.66
C THR A 294 -11.87 12.33 -23.62
N SER A 295 -12.93 11.66 -23.18
CA SER A 295 -14.29 12.22 -23.11
C SER A 295 -14.84 12.09 -21.70
N ASN A 296 -15.63 13.09 -21.27
CA ASN A 296 -16.35 13.02 -20.00
C ASN A 296 -17.17 11.73 -19.92
N ALA A 297 -17.11 11.07 -18.75
CA ALA A 297 -17.69 9.76 -18.46
C ALA A 297 -17.11 8.56 -19.21
N ASP A 298 -15.95 8.72 -19.88
CA ASP A 298 -15.07 7.57 -20.12
C ASP A 298 -14.66 6.99 -18.78
N TYR A 299 -14.88 5.69 -18.61
CA TYR A 299 -14.64 4.98 -17.37
C TYR A 299 -14.05 3.63 -17.68
N ALA A 300 -13.16 3.14 -16.84
CA ALA A 300 -12.73 1.76 -16.84
C ALA A 300 -12.48 1.24 -15.44
N ARG A 301 -12.57 -0.08 -15.32
CA ARG A 301 -12.36 -0.78 -14.06
C ARG A 301 -11.68 -2.13 -14.27
N ILE A 302 -10.75 -2.42 -13.37
CA ILE A 302 -10.19 -3.75 -13.12
C ILE A 302 -10.76 -4.25 -11.78
N ASP A 303 -11.50 -5.37 -11.82
CA ASP A 303 -12.21 -5.95 -10.68
C ASP A 303 -11.78 -7.41 -10.46
N GLY A 304 -10.83 -7.59 -9.56
CA GLY A 304 -10.25 -8.88 -9.17
C GLY A 304 -10.80 -9.45 -7.86
N PRO A 305 -10.31 -10.64 -7.44
CA PRO A 305 -10.54 -11.16 -6.10
C PRO A 305 -10.08 -10.22 -4.99
N ASN A 306 -8.91 -9.57 -5.17
CA ASN A 306 -8.40 -8.55 -4.26
C ASN A 306 -8.36 -7.16 -4.90
N ALA A 307 -7.68 -6.99 -6.03
CA ALA A 307 -7.48 -5.69 -6.65
C ALA A 307 -8.79 -5.09 -7.20
N TRP A 308 -9.03 -3.83 -6.89
CA TRP A 308 -10.10 -3.01 -7.44
C TRP A 308 -9.48 -1.67 -7.88
N ILE A 309 -9.48 -1.40 -9.18
CA ILE A 309 -8.94 -0.16 -9.75
C ILE A 309 -9.99 0.45 -10.65
N GLU A 310 -10.28 1.73 -10.47
CA GLU A 310 -11.18 2.50 -11.34
C GLU A 310 -10.45 3.71 -11.91
N PHE A 311 -10.76 4.06 -13.15
CA PHE A 311 -10.26 5.26 -13.81
C PHE A 311 -11.43 5.94 -14.52
N VAL A 312 -11.65 7.22 -14.27
CA VAL A 312 -12.80 7.96 -14.82
C VAL A 312 -12.40 9.35 -15.28
N CYS A 313 -12.95 9.75 -16.41
CA CYS A 313 -12.82 11.07 -16.98
C CYS A 313 -14.01 11.93 -16.56
N GLN A 314 -13.72 13.07 -15.95
CA GLN A 314 -14.69 14.13 -15.66
C GLN A 314 -14.43 15.34 -16.55
N THR A 315 -15.44 16.19 -16.72
CA THR A 315 -15.23 17.56 -17.21
C THR A 315 -14.44 18.34 -16.17
N GLY A 316 -13.38 19.06 -16.60
CA GLY A 316 -12.58 19.90 -15.72
C GLY A 316 -13.40 20.95 -14.96
N VAL A 317 -13.01 21.22 -13.72
CA VAL A 317 -13.70 22.18 -12.84
C VAL A 317 -13.18 23.60 -13.07
N VAL A 318 -11.86 23.76 -13.21
CA VAL A 318 -11.18 25.03 -13.44
C VAL A 318 -11.00 25.24 -14.96
N PHE A 319 -10.48 24.24 -15.66
CA PHE A 319 -10.33 24.18 -17.11
C PHE A 319 -11.52 23.43 -17.75
N ARG A 320 -12.68 24.07 -17.78
CA ARG A 320 -13.97 23.44 -18.19
C ARG A 320 -14.03 22.85 -19.61
N ASN A 321 -13.07 23.17 -20.46
CA ASN A 321 -12.97 22.62 -21.82
C ASN A 321 -12.04 21.40 -21.90
N ASN A 322 -11.42 21.01 -20.78
CA ASN A 322 -10.49 19.89 -20.69
C ASN A 322 -11.09 18.74 -19.89
N ILE A 323 -10.46 17.58 -19.99
CA ILE A 323 -10.73 16.43 -19.13
C ILE A 323 -9.91 16.52 -17.84
N HIS A 324 -10.52 16.02 -16.79
CA HIS A 324 -10.00 15.81 -15.45
C HIS A 324 -10.03 14.30 -15.17
N TYR A 325 -8.98 13.74 -14.59
CA TYR A 325 -9.00 12.32 -14.20
C TYR A 325 -9.26 12.16 -12.71
N HIS A 326 -10.11 11.20 -12.38
CA HIS A 326 -10.19 10.59 -11.06
C HIS A 326 -9.86 9.11 -11.17
N SER A 327 -9.15 8.60 -10.19
CA SER A 327 -8.84 7.18 -10.08
C SER A 327 -8.87 6.73 -8.62
N ILE A 328 -9.17 5.45 -8.42
CA ILE A 328 -9.10 4.84 -7.11
C ILE A 328 -8.60 3.40 -7.18
N TYR A 329 -7.70 3.08 -6.27
CA TYR A 329 -7.22 1.73 -6.01
C TYR A 329 -7.62 1.28 -4.60
N ARG A 330 -8.24 0.11 -4.53
CA ARG A 330 -8.57 -0.61 -3.28
C ARG A 330 -8.18 -2.08 -3.36
N ASP A 331 -7.71 -2.65 -2.25
CA ASP A 331 -7.58 -4.10 -2.07
C ASP A 331 -8.70 -4.59 -1.15
N ARG A 332 -9.60 -5.44 -1.67
CA ARG A 332 -10.76 -5.98 -0.94
C ARG A 332 -10.43 -6.64 0.40
N ALA A 333 -9.24 -7.23 0.55
CA ALA A 333 -8.83 -7.86 1.81
C ALA A 333 -7.94 -6.95 2.66
N ARG A 334 -7.23 -6.00 2.04
CA ARG A 334 -6.20 -5.19 2.70
C ARG A 334 -6.59 -3.72 2.87
N ASP A 335 -7.81 -3.34 2.50
CA ASP A 335 -8.31 -1.99 2.70
C ASP A 335 -8.23 -1.62 4.18
N TYR A 336 -7.57 -0.50 4.48
CA TYR A 336 -7.26 -0.10 5.86
C TYR A 336 -6.56 -1.20 6.69
N GLY A 337 -5.70 -1.99 6.04
CA GLY A 337 -4.98 -3.12 6.63
C GLY A 337 -5.84 -4.34 6.94
N GLY A 338 -7.06 -4.41 6.40
CA GLY A 338 -8.01 -5.51 6.68
C GLY A 338 -8.67 -5.43 8.06
N ASN A 339 -8.66 -4.27 8.71
CA ASN A 339 -9.07 -4.13 10.11
C ASN A 339 -10.57 -3.82 10.30
N PHE A 340 -11.28 -3.35 9.27
CA PHE A 340 -12.63 -2.81 9.44
C PHE A 340 -13.67 -3.33 8.45
N TYR A 341 -13.26 -3.61 7.20
CA TYR A 341 -14.18 -3.95 6.11
C TYR A 341 -13.67 -5.22 5.42
N GLY A 342 -14.40 -6.31 5.60
CA GLY A 342 -14.07 -7.61 5.01
C GLY A 342 -14.45 -8.78 5.93
N THR A 343 -14.77 -9.92 5.34
CA THR A 343 -14.96 -11.20 6.03
C THR A 343 -13.65 -11.98 6.22
N TYR A 344 -12.52 -11.44 5.73
CA TYR A 344 -11.22 -12.10 5.72
C TYR A 344 -10.46 -11.77 7.00
N THR A 345 -10.51 -12.67 7.97
CA THR A 345 -9.99 -12.47 9.33
C THR A 345 -8.47 -12.56 9.46
N THR A 346 -7.73 -12.72 8.35
CA THR A 346 -6.26 -12.78 8.39
C THR A 346 -5.65 -12.37 7.05
N VAL A 347 -5.18 -11.12 6.95
CA VAL A 347 -4.20 -10.75 5.93
C VAL A 347 -2.84 -11.16 6.48
N LEU A 348 -2.31 -12.29 6.00
CA LEU A 348 -0.89 -12.59 6.20
C LEU A 348 -0.10 -11.54 5.42
N GLY A 349 0.79 -10.82 6.11
CA GLY A 349 1.67 -9.83 5.49
C GLY A 349 2.37 -10.44 4.28
N THR A 350 2.37 -9.70 3.17
CA THR A 350 3.10 -10.07 1.97
C THR A 350 4.59 -9.99 2.30
N LYS A 351 5.24 -11.14 2.48
CA LYS A 351 6.70 -11.25 2.50
C LYS A 351 7.20 -12.01 1.29
N SER A 352 8.30 -11.54 0.70
CA SER A 352 9.21 -12.40 -0.05
C SER A 352 9.84 -13.39 0.94
N ALA A 353 9.34 -14.62 1.02
CA ALA A 353 10.08 -15.66 1.71
C ALA A 353 11.36 -15.94 0.92
N ALA A 354 12.52 -15.61 1.48
CA ALA A 354 13.74 -16.28 1.07
C ALA A 354 13.53 -17.80 1.25
N ALA A 355 14.15 -18.60 0.38
CA ALA A 355 14.03 -20.05 0.43
C ALA A 355 14.23 -20.55 1.87
N ALA A 356 13.30 -21.38 2.32
CA ALA A 356 13.25 -21.79 3.70
C ALA A 356 14.51 -22.59 4.06
N THR A 357 15.16 -22.26 5.19
CA THR A 357 16.25 -23.09 5.70
C THR A 357 15.66 -24.42 6.16
N VAL A 358 15.91 -25.48 5.39
CA VAL A 358 15.48 -26.83 5.73
C VAL A 358 16.24 -27.29 6.98
N PHE A 359 15.64 -28.15 7.79
CA PHE A 359 16.30 -28.72 8.96
C PHE A 359 16.12 -30.23 9.02
N SER A 360 17.06 -30.89 9.69
CA SER A 360 16.98 -32.30 10.03
C SER A 360 16.52 -32.49 11.48
N LEU A 361 15.79 -33.58 11.71
CA LEU A 361 15.33 -34.03 13.03
C LEU A 361 15.99 -35.36 13.38
N PHE A 362 16.61 -35.44 14.55
CA PHE A 362 17.20 -36.69 15.03
C PHE A 362 17.18 -36.79 16.57
N PRO A 363 16.82 -37.93 17.17
CA PRO A 363 16.29 -39.13 16.53
C PRO A 363 14.81 -38.96 16.14
N ASN A 364 14.38 -39.62 15.06
CA ASN A 364 12.97 -39.70 14.67
C ASN A 364 12.66 -41.14 14.21
N PRO A 365 11.97 -41.97 15.01
CA PRO A 365 11.24 -41.61 16.24
C PRO A 365 12.15 -41.15 17.40
N ALA A 366 11.66 -40.21 18.20
CA ALA A 366 12.27 -39.76 19.44
C ALA A 366 11.78 -40.62 20.61
N TYR A 367 12.66 -40.93 21.55
CA TYR A 367 12.30 -41.64 22.78
C TYR A 367 11.79 -40.65 23.83
N SER A 368 10.72 -40.99 24.54
CA SER A 368 10.22 -40.17 25.65
C SER A 368 11.34 -39.86 26.66
N GLY A 369 11.58 -38.57 26.90
CA GLY A 369 12.62 -38.10 27.82
C GLY A 369 14.00 -37.88 27.20
N ALA A 370 14.19 -38.16 25.91
CA ALA A 370 15.39 -37.79 25.15
C ALA A 370 15.17 -36.50 24.34
N ASP A 371 16.21 -35.68 24.21
CA ASP A 371 16.12 -34.46 23.40
C ASP A 371 16.10 -34.80 21.90
N LEU A 372 15.15 -34.20 21.19
CA LEU A 372 15.10 -34.20 19.74
C LEU A 372 16.00 -33.07 19.22
N GLN A 373 17.05 -33.43 18.49
CA GLN A 373 17.98 -32.47 17.89
C GLN A 373 17.41 -31.91 16.59
N VAL A 374 17.35 -30.58 16.52
CA VAL A 374 17.03 -29.80 15.32
C VAL A 374 18.32 -29.20 14.80
N ARG A 375 18.63 -29.43 13.52
CA ARG A 375 19.80 -28.83 12.86
C ARG A 375 19.42 -28.18 11.54
N LEU A 376 19.66 -26.88 11.43
CA LEU A 376 19.36 -26.09 10.23
C LEU A 376 20.42 -26.34 9.15
N SER A 377 20.02 -26.32 7.88
CA SER A 377 20.92 -26.56 6.73
C SER A 377 21.89 -25.41 6.45
N SER A 378 21.70 -24.25 7.10
CA SER A 378 22.57 -23.08 7.00
C SER A 378 22.65 -22.32 8.32
N ALA A 379 23.73 -21.55 8.51
CA ALA A 379 23.97 -20.68 9.66
C ALA A 379 22.79 -19.72 9.88
N SER A 380 22.03 -19.91 10.96
CA SER A 380 20.85 -19.09 11.25
C SER A 380 20.38 -19.20 12.71
N ALA A 381 19.48 -18.31 13.10
CA ALA A 381 18.80 -18.32 14.39
C ALA A 381 17.29 -18.19 14.17
N GLY A 382 16.49 -18.75 15.08
CA GLY A 382 15.05 -18.77 14.92
C GLY A 382 14.33 -19.28 16.16
N THR A 383 13.08 -19.71 15.97
CA THR A 383 12.24 -20.29 17.01
C THR A 383 11.69 -21.61 16.50
N TYR A 384 11.75 -22.66 17.32
CA TYR A 384 10.99 -23.89 17.06
C TYR A 384 9.67 -23.88 17.83
N THR A 385 8.65 -24.51 17.27
CA THR A 385 7.36 -24.78 17.93
C THR A 385 6.96 -26.22 17.66
N VAL A 386 6.63 -26.97 18.70
CA VAL A 386 6.08 -28.33 18.60
C VAL A 386 4.59 -28.27 18.83
N ARG A 387 3.82 -28.90 17.94
CA ARG A 387 2.37 -29.04 18.04
C ARG A 387 1.95 -30.50 17.93
N ASP A 388 0.89 -30.86 18.63
CA ASP A 388 0.21 -32.13 18.39
C ASP A 388 -0.64 -32.07 17.09
N LEU A 389 -1.22 -33.21 16.68
CA LEU A 389 -2.07 -33.27 15.49
C LEU A 389 -3.39 -32.49 15.60
N LEU A 390 -3.75 -32.01 16.79
CA LEU A 390 -4.89 -31.12 17.01
C LEU A 390 -4.46 -29.63 16.96
N GLY A 391 -3.19 -29.34 16.68
CA GLY A 391 -2.63 -28.00 16.57
C GLY A 391 -2.23 -27.35 17.90
N ARG A 392 -2.40 -28.06 19.04
CA ARG A 392 -2.06 -27.54 20.37
C ARG A 392 -0.55 -27.49 20.53
N GLN A 393 -0.03 -26.34 20.95
CA GLN A 393 1.40 -26.17 21.21
C GLN A 393 1.79 -26.96 22.47
N VAL A 394 2.81 -27.82 22.34
CA VAL A 394 3.33 -28.64 23.43
C VAL A 394 4.73 -28.22 23.87
N ALA A 395 5.51 -27.59 22.99
CA ALA A 395 6.81 -27.00 23.32
C ALA A 395 7.15 -25.85 22.38
N THR A 396 7.99 -24.93 22.82
CA THR A 396 8.61 -23.90 21.98
C THR A 396 9.95 -23.48 22.59
N GLY A 397 10.87 -23.02 21.76
CA GLY A 397 12.17 -22.56 22.23
C GLY A 397 13.00 -21.95 21.10
N PRO A 398 14.15 -21.34 21.44
CA PRO A 398 15.03 -20.74 20.46
C PRO A 398 15.82 -21.81 19.68
N VAL A 399 16.16 -21.49 18.44
CA VAL A 399 17.21 -22.14 17.65
C VAL A 399 18.39 -21.17 17.59
N GLN A 400 19.54 -21.58 18.10
CA GLN A 400 20.74 -20.75 18.19
C GLN A 400 21.90 -21.45 17.52
N ASN A 401 22.74 -20.71 16.79
CA ASN A 401 23.88 -21.27 16.06
C ASN A 401 23.49 -22.46 15.16
N SER A 402 22.32 -22.38 14.50
CA SER A 402 21.73 -23.43 13.67
C SER A 402 21.30 -24.72 14.36
N GLU A 403 21.27 -24.75 15.70
CA GLU A 403 20.94 -25.97 16.45
C GLU A 403 19.94 -25.68 17.58
N ALA A 404 19.13 -26.68 17.90
CA ALA A 404 18.29 -26.69 19.10
C ALA A 404 18.09 -28.11 19.62
N ALA A 405 18.07 -28.23 20.95
CA ALA A 405 17.62 -29.44 21.64
C ALA A 405 16.17 -29.23 22.07
N VAL A 406 15.27 -30.06 21.55
CA VAL A 406 13.84 -29.99 21.84
C VAL A 406 13.51 -31.05 22.88
N PRO A 407 13.17 -30.66 24.12
CA PRO A 407 12.88 -31.62 25.17
C PRO A 407 11.58 -32.37 24.87
N THR A 408 11.64 -33.70 24.91
CA THR A 408 10.44 -34.56 24.79
C THR A 408 9.95 -35.07 26.15
N ALA A 409 10.60 -34.65 27.25
CA ALA A 409 10.17 -35.00 28.59
C ALA A 409 8.73 -34.50 28.85
N GLY A 410 7.86 -35.41 29.25
CA GLY A 410 6.44 -35.11 29.49
C GLY A 410 5.56 -35.05 28.23
N ILE A 411 6.12 -35.28 27.04
CA ILE A 411 5.34 -35.45 25.81
C ILE A 411 4.86 -36.91 25.72
N VAL A 412 3.54 -37.10 25.54
CA VAL A 412 2.95 -38.43 25.41
C VAL A 412 3.35 -39.10 24.09
N PRO A 413 3.43 -40.44 24.02
CA PRO A 413 3.70 -41.13 22.77
C PRO A 413 2.67 -40.76 21.69
N GLY A 414 3.14 -40.43 20.49
CA GLY A 414 2.27 -39.89 19.45
C GLY A 414 3.02 -39.27 18.27
N THR A 415 2.25 -38.72 17.32
CA THR A 415 2.78 -37.96 16.19
C THR A 415 2.68 -36.46 16.48
N TYR A 416 3.75 -35.74 16.16
CA TYR A 416 3.88 -34.30 16.37
C TYR A 416 4.41 -33.60 15.12
N LEU A 417 4.14 -32.30 15.03
CA LEU A 417 4.70 -31.39 14.04
C LEU A 417 5.68 -30.46 14.74
N LEU A 418 6.90 -30.37 14.22
CA LEU A 418 7.88 -29.37 14.63
C LEU A 418 8.02 -28.35 13.52
N THR A 419 7.73 -27.09 13.82
CA THR A 419 7.88 -25.96 12.92
C THR A 419 9.07 -25.11 13.36
N VAL A 420 9.97 -24.78 12.44
CA VAL A 420 11.06 -23.81 12.65
C VAL A 420 10.76 -22.54 11.88
N GLU A 421 10.85 -21.42 12.57
CA GLU A 421 10.68 -20.07 12.02
C GLU A 421 11.98 -19.28 12.17
N THR A 422 12.59 -18.95 11.03
CA THR A 422 13.77 -18.09 10.95
C THR A 422 13.35 -16.68 10.53
N PRO A 423 13.77 -15.61 11.22
CA PRO A 423 13.48 -14.24 10.80
C PRO A 423 13.95 -14.02 9.36
N GLY A 424 13.04 -13.58 8.49
CA GLY A 424 13.38 -13.39 7.06
C GLY A 424 12.92 -14.50 6.11
N GLN A 425 12.57 -15.69 6.60
CA GLN A 425 12.34 -16.87 5.77
C GLN A 425 10.94 -17.47 5.96
N ALA A 426 10.52 -18.37 5.06
CA ALA A 426 9.33 -19.18 5.28
C ALA A 426 9.55 -20.19 6.42
N ALA A 427 8.49 -20.44 7.20
CA ALA A 427 8.50 -21.48 8.21
C ALA A 427 8.62 -22.87 7.56
N VAL A 428 9.45 -23.74 8.12
CA VAL A 428 9.56 -25.14 7.69
C VAL A 428 8.92 -26.01 8.76
N THR A 429 8.09 -26.97 8.35
CA THR A 429 7.48 -27.93 9.28
C THR A 429 7.89 -29.34 8.92
N SER A 430 8.30 -30.12 9.91
CA SER A 430 8.61 -31.54 9.79
C SER A 430 7.84 -32.35 10.81
N ARG A 431 7.49 -33.58 10.44
CA ARG A 431 6.76 -34.53 11.30
C ARG A 431 7.75 -35.41 12.05
N PHE A 432 7.50 -35.64 13.33
CA PHE A 432 8.21 -36.66 14.11
C PHE A 432 7.27 -37.48 14.98
N GLN A 433 7.76 -38.63 15.45
CA GLN A 433 7.06 -39.49 16.40
C GLN A 433 7.78 -39.51 17.74
N VAL A 434 7.03 -39.49 18.83
CA VAL A 434 7.52 -39.82 20.17
C VAL A 434 7.06 -41.23 20.50
N GLN A 435 8.01 -42.08 20.92
CA GLN A 435 7.78 -43.46 21.35
C GLN A 435 8.00 -43.62 22.85
#